data_AF-A0A150RHL6-F1
#
_entry.id   AF-A0A150RHL6-F1
#
_cell.length_a   1.000
_cell.length_b   1.000
_cell.length_c   1.000
_cell.angle_alpha   90.00
_cell.angle_beta   90.00
_cell.angle_gamma   90.00
#
_symmetry.space_group_name_H-M   'P 1'
#
loop_
_entity.id
_entity.type
_entity.pdbx_description
1 polymer ?
#
loop_
_entity_poly.entity_id
_entity_poly.type
_entity_poly.pdbx_seq_one_letter_code
_entity_poly.pdbx_strand_id
1 'polypeptide(L)'
;CDLGDRAAAEAFIDGVARAFGRIDVLVNNAGVIQVAPMQDLRVEELDEAMRSNYWSAVYATRRALPHLEKQGRAARIVNVTSIGGRVAVPHLLGYNASKFAMMGFSESLQAELSYGSARGPRVTTVIPGPMRTGSIYNAEFGGDPRREFGWFGLASSIPLATIDARRAARRVVAAAREGRAEVKLGLSSHLLSWAHGVAPQMTVRLMGLVNALLPAPRGAAGTTRGRDLRAPAQGSALLRLSNEAARRNNEAPPEAAR
;
A
#
# COMPACT_ATOMS: atom_id res chain seq x y z
N CYS A 1 14.41 -12.81 0.48
CA CYS A 1 14.25 -12.35 -0.91
C CYS A 1 13.80 -10.90 -0.87
N ASP A 2 14.61 -9.98 -1.38
CA ASP A 2 14.18 -8.59 -1.57
C ASP A 2 13.60 -8.46 -2.97
N LEU A 3 12.29 -8.20 -3.09
CA LEU A 3 11.62 -8.09 -4.38
C LEU A 3 11.92 -6.77 -5.10
N GLY A 4 12.49 -5.79 -4.40
CA GLY A 4 12.99 -4.56 -5.01
C GLY A 4 14.25 -4.75 -5.84
N ASP A 5 14.97 -5.86 -5.64
CA ASP A 5 16.03 -6.30 -6.54
C ASP A 5 15.46 -7.18 -7.66
N ARG A 6 15.77 -6.82 -8.90
CA ARG A 6 15.22 -7.50 -10.08
C ARG A 6 15.62 -8.97 -10.13
N ALA A 7 16.90 -9.28 -9.91
CA ALA A 7 17.41 -10.64 -10.02
C ALA A 7 16.78 -11.54 -8.94
N ALA A 8 16.65 -11.05 -7.71
CA ALA A 8 15.99 -11.75 -6.62
C ALA A 8 14.49 -11.96 -6.89
N ALA A 9 13.78 -10.96 -7.42
CA ALA A 9 12.38 -11.10 -7.80
C ALA A 9 12.18 -12.14 -8.92
N GLU A 10 13.01 -12.10 -9.96
CA GLU A 10 12.96 -13.06 -11.07
C GLU A 10 13.29 -14.49 -10.59
N ALA A 11 14.33 -14.64 -9.77
CA ALA A 11 14.72 -15.92 -9.18
C ALA A 11 13.64 -16.50 -8.27
N PHE A 12 12.92 -15.66 -7.52
CA PHE A 12 11.79 -16.07 -6.69
C PHE A 12 10.67 -16.67 -7.54
N ILE A 13 10.25 -15.97 -8.60
CA ILE A 13 9.20 -16.47 -9.51
C ILE A 13 9.63 -17.77 -10.19
N ASP A 14 10.89 -17.88 -10.58
CA ASP A 14 11.43 -19.10 -11.19
C ASP A 14 11.48 -20.27 -10.21
N GLY A 15 11.81 -20.00 -8.94
CA GLY A 15 11.74 -20.98 -7.87
C GLY A 15 10.32 -21.52 -7.69
N VAL A 16 9.32 -20.64 -7.66
CA VAL A 16 7.90 -21.02 -7.57
C VAL A 16 7.48 -21.84 -8.78
N ALA A 17 7.80 -21.39 -10.00
CA ALA A 17 7.45 -22.10 -11.22
C ALA A 17 8.09 -23.50 -11.31
N ARG A 18 9.36 -23.65 -10.87
CA ARG A 18 10.02 -24.96 -10.80
C ARG A 18 9.41 -25.88 -9.75
N ALA A 19 9.10 -25.34 -8.57
CA ALA A 19 8.58 -26.13 -7.46
C ALA A 19 7.13 -26.62 -7.69
N PHE A 20 6.30 -25.80 -8.34
CA PHE A 20 4.86 -26.08 -8.48
C PHE A 20 4.40 -26.31 -9.93
N GLY A 21 5.26 -26.11 -10.92
CA GLY A 21 4.97 -26.31 -12.36
C GLY A 21 4.04 -25.27 -12.99
N ARG A 22 3.32 -24.48 -12.19
CA ARG A 22 2.35 -23.46 -12.64
C ARG A 22 2.26 -22.28 -11.69
N ILE A 23 1.75 -21.16 -12.18
CA ILE A 23 1.38 -19.99 -11.39
C ILE A 23 -0.03 -19.57 -11.80
N ASP A 24 -0.96 -19.59 -10.85
CA ASP A 24 -2.38 -19.26 -11.10
C ASP A 24 -2.74 -17.86 -10.64
N VAL A 25 -2.13 -17.41 -9.54
CA VAL A 25 -2.44 -16.15 -8.89
C VAL A 25 -1.14 -15.48 -8.49
N LEU A 26 -0.93 -14.26 -8.96
CA LEU A 26 0.11 -13.35 -8.47
C LEU A 26 -0.55 -12.26 -7.63
N VAL A 27 -0.07 -12.07 -6.40
CA VAL A 27 -0.51 -10.98 -5.51
C VAL A 27 0.67 -10.05 -5.22
N ASN A 28 0.70 -8.91 -5.89
CA ASN A 28 1.66 -7.85 -5.65
C ASN A 28 1.22 -7.03 -4.42
N ASN A 29 1.70 -7.44 -3.24
CA ASN A 29 1.35 -6.84 -1.95
C ASN A 29 2.52 -6.17 -1.22
N ALA A 30 3.76 -6.57 -1.50
CA ALA A 30 4.94 -6.05 -0.83
C ALA A 30 5.02 -4.51 -0.98
N GLY A 31 5.46 -3.85 0.07
CA GLY A 31 5.55 -2.40 0.07
C GLY A 31 6.03 -1.81 1.39
N VAL A 32 6.38 -0.54 1.31
CA VAL A 32 6.84 0.30 2.42
C VAL A 32 5.98 1.55 2.52
N ILE A 33 5.94 2.16 3.71
CA ILE A 33 5.21 3.40 3.97
C ILE A 33 6.18 4.36 4.64
N GLN A 34 6.37 5.54 4.04
CA GLN A 34 7.09 6.66 4.63
C GLN A 34 6.10 7.76 4.99
N VAL A 35 6.19 8.26 6.22
CA VAL A 35 5.36 9.34 6.77
C VAL A 35 6.27 10.47 7.23
N ALA A 36 6.43 11.48 6.39
CA ALA A 36 7.25 12.64 6.69
C ALA A 36 6.91 13.81 5.74
N PRO A 37 7.15 15.07 6.17
CA PRO A 37 7.25 16.19 5.26
C PRO A 37 8.35 15.95 4.21
N MET A 38 8.18 16.53 3.02
CA MET A 38 9.16 16.38 1.92
C MET A 38 10.57 16.82 2.32
N GLN A 39 10.68 17.88 3.13
CA GLN A 39 11.95 18.44 3.59
C GLN A 39 12.70 17.53 4.55
N ASP A 40 12.03 16.52 5.12
CA ASP A 40 12.58 15.55 6.06
C ASP A 40 12.76 14.16 5.42
N LEU A 41 12.50 14.03 4.11
CA LEU A 41 12.77 12.83 3.32
C LEU A 41 14.06 13.00 2.53
N ARG A 42 14.91 11.97 2.58
CA ARG A 42 16.05 11.81 1.69
C ARG A 42 15.61 11.15 0.39
N VAL A 43 16.41 11.32 -0.65
CA VAL A 43 16.15 10.72 -1.97
C VAL A 43 16.10 9.20 -1.86
N GLU A 44 16.93 8.59 -1.01
CA GLU A 44 16.97 7.14 -0.83
C GLU A 44 15.64 6.59 -0.29
N GLU A 45 14.91 7.36 0.53
CA GLU A 45 13.58 6.96 0.99
C GLU A 45 12.52 7.06 -0.11
N LEU A 46 12.67 8.00 -1.05
CA LEU A 46 11.81 8.10 -2.24
C LEU A 46 12.10 6.95 -3.22
N ASP A 47 13.38 6.65 -3.43
CA ASP A 47 13.82 5.52 -4.25
C ASP A 47 13.34 4.20 -3.66
N GLU A 48 13.44 4.01 -2.34
CA GLU A 48 12.94 2.82 -1.67
C GLU A 48 11.41 2.66 -1.83
N ALA A 49 10.66 3.77 -1.76
CA ALA A 49 9.22 3.74 -2.02
C ALA A 49 8.93 3.25 -3.45
N MET A 50 9.62 3.75 -4.47
CA MET A 50 9.46 3.29 -5.86
C MET A 50 9.92 1.85 -6.04
N ARG A 51 11.06 1.49 -5.47
CA ARG A 51 11.67 0.17 -5.58
C ARG A 51 10.74 -0.92 -5.00
N SER A 52 10.23 -0.68 -3.80
CA SER A 52 9.39 -1.64 -3.09
C SER A 52 7.92 -1.62 -3.53
N ASN A 53 7.29 -0.44 -3.68
CA ASN A 53 5.85 -0.37 -3.97
C ASN A 53 5.47 -0.52 -5.44
N TYR A 54 6.41 -0.27 -6.37
CA TYR A 54 6.17 -0.26 -7.81
C TYR A 54 7.05 -1.27 -8.55
N TRP A 55 8.37 -1.10 -8.51
CA TRP A 55 9.29 -1.92 -9.31
C TRP A 55 9.24 -3.40 -8.92
N SER A 56 9.09 -3.71 -7.63
CA SER A 56 8.93 -5.09 -7.16
C SER A 56 7.78 -5.81 -7.86
N ALA A 57 6.64 -5.13 -8.03
CA ALA A 57 5.48 -5.66 -8.70
C ALA A 57 5.69 -5.78 -10.21
N VAL A 58 6.37 -4.80 -10.82
CA VAL A 58 6.73 -4.85 -12.25
C VAL A 58 7.62 -6.06 -12.54
N TYR A 59 8.68 -6.28 -11.76
CA TYR A 59 9.60 -7.40 -11.95
C TYR A 59 8.90 -8.74 -11.77
N ALA A 60 8.15 -8.90 -10.67
CA ALA A 60 7.41 -10.13 -10.40
C ALA A 60 6.37 -10.41 -11.49
N THR A 61 5.62 -9.39 -11.92
CA THR A 61 4.57 -9.52 -12.94
C THR A 61 5.16 -9.88 -14.30
N ARG A 62 6.20 -9.16 -14.74
CA ARG A 62 6.86 -9.44 -16.02
C ARG A 62 7.42 -10.86 -16.07
N ARG A 63 8.01 -11.34 -14.97
CA ARG A 63 8.54 -12.72 -14.92
C ARG A 63 7.44 -13.77 -14.86
N ALA A 64 6.35 -13.51 -14.14
CA ALA A 64 5.25 -14.45 -13.98
C ALA A 64 4.30 -14.50 -15.19
N LEU A 65 4.27 -13.45 -16.02
CA LEU A 65 3.29 -13.29 -17.10
C LEU A 65 3.23 -14.50 -18.05
N PRO A 66 4.34 -15.07 -18.56
CA PRO A 66 4.28 -16.25 -19.44
C PRO A 66 3.67 -17.49 -18.77
N HIS A 67 3.73 -17.59 -17.43
CA HIS A 67 3.12 -18.68 -16.69
C HIS A 67 1.61 -18.47 -16.50
N LEU A 68 1.22 -17.21 -16.24
CA LEU A 68 -0.17 -16.80 -16.06
C LEU A 68 -0.94 -16.86 -17.38
N GLU A 69 -0.34 -16.45 -18.49
CA GLU A 69 -0.96 -16.48 -19.83
C GLU A 69 -1.34 -17.89 -20.28
N LYS A 70 -0.56 -18.91 -19.90
CA LYS A 70 -0.90 -20.33 -20.12
C LYS A 70 -2.22 -20.74 -19.47
N GLN A 71 -2.65 -20.03 -18.42
CA GLN A 71 -3.94 -20.27 -17.75
C GLN A 71 -5.07 -19.37 -18.31
N GLY A 72 -4.75 -18.44 -19.22
CA GLY A 72 -5.68 -17.48 -19.80
C GLY A 72 -6.51 -16.73 -18.74
N ARG A 73 -7.82 -16.62 -18.97
CA ARG A 73 -8.74 -15.91 -18.07
C ARG A 73 -8.94 -16.58 -16.71
N ALA A 74 -8.39 -17.76 -16.45
CA ALA A 74 -8.43 -18.39 -15.13
C ALA A 74 -7.33 -17.83 -14.21
N ALA A 75 -6.23 -17.29 -14.76
CA ALA A 75 -5.19 -16.63 -13.98
C ALA A 75 -5.66 -15.29 -13.39
N ARG A 76 -5.03 -14.90 -12.28
CA ARG A 76 -5.29 -13.64 -11.57
C ARG A 76 -4.01 -12.90 -11.27
N ILE A 77 -4.02 -11.58 -11.50
CA ILE A 77 -3.01 -10.65 -11.01
C ILE A 77 -3.73 -9.68 -10.07
N VAL A 78 -3.28 -9.60 -8.82
CA VAL A 78 -3.85 -8.71 -7.81
C VAL A 78 -2.80 -7.69 -7.45
N ASN A 79 -3.11 -6.42 -7.68
CA ASN A 79 -2.21 -5.30 -7.43
C ASN A 79 -2.70 -4.49 -6.24
N VAL A 80 -1.98 -4.53 -5.12
CA VAL A 80 -2.34 -3.79 -3.91
C VAL A 80 -1.77 -2.37 -3.96
N THR A 81 -2.64 -1.42 -4.29
CA THR A 81 -2.32 0.01 -4.30
C THR A 81 -2.69 0.64 -2.96
N SER A 82 -3.27 1.84 -2.98
CA SER A 82 -3.74 2.58 -1.82
C SER A 82 -4.69 3.68 -2.29
N ILE A 83 -5.49 4.23 -1.38
CA ILE A 83 -6.12 5.53 -1.60
C ILE A 83 -5.06 6.61 -1.88
N GLY A 84 -3.84 6.45 -1.36
CA GLY A 84 -2.67 7.27 -1.72
C GLY A 84 -2.23 7.16 -3.19
N GLY A 85 -2.74 6.18 -3.95
CA GLY A 85 -2.58 6.10 -5.41
C GLY A 85 -3.69 6.77 -6.21
N ARG A 86 -4.66 7.40 -5.52
CA ARG A 86 -5.76 8.18 -6.11
C ARG A 86 -5.79 9.61 -5.57
N VAL A 87 -5.31 9.85 -4.34
CA VAL A 87 -5.35 11.14 -3.66
C VAL A 87 -4.00 11.44 -3.01
N ALA A 88 -3.52 12.67 -3.17
CA ALA A 88 -2.28 13.13 -2.53
C ALA A 88 -2.53 13.51 -1.06
N VAL A 89 -2.40 12.53 -0.16
CA VAL A 89 -2.44 12.78 1.29
C VAL A 89 -1.12 13.42 1.73
N PRO A 90 -1.13 14.54 2.46
CA PRO A 90 0.09 15.19 2.92
C PRO A 90 0.95 14.28 3.80
N HIS A 91 2.25 14.54 3.82
CA HIS A 91 3.29 13.76 4.52
C HIS A 91 3.46 12.31 4.03
N LEU A 92 2.74 11.88 2.99
CA LEU A 92 2.89 10.58 2.33
C LEU A 92 3.46 10.74 0.92
N LEU A 93 4.29 11.74 0.64
CA LEU A 93 4.67 12.12 -0.74
C LEU A 93 5.29 10.95 -1.53
N GLY A 94 6.39 10.38 -1.05
CA GLY A 94 7.06 9.27 -1.74
C GLY A 94 6.18 8.03 -1.86
N TYR A 95 5.45 7.72 -0.78
CA TYR A 95 4.46 6.65 -0.78
C TYR A 95 3.37 6.85 -1.84
N ASN A 96 2.73 8.03 -1.88
CA ASN A 96 1.69 8.36 -2.84
C ASN A 96 2.24 8.26 -4.26
N ALA A 97 3.37 8.90 -4.56
CA ALA A 97 3.98 8.84 -5.90
C ALA A 97 4.15 7.39 -6.38
N SER A 98 4.70 6.52 -5.53
CA SER A 98 4.85 5.10 -5.85
C SER A 98 3.51 4.35 -6.03
N LYS A 99 2.48 4.69 -5.27
CA LYS A 99 1.14 4.08 -5.39
C LYS A 99 0.34 4.63 -6.58
N PHE A 100 0.57 5.87 -7.01
CA PHE A 100 0.06 6.42 -8.27
C PHE A 100 0.72 5.69 -9.46
N ALA A 101 2.04 5.47 -9.42
CA ALA A 101 2.72 4.66 -10.44
C ALA A 101 2.16 3.23 -10.50
N MET A 102 1.92 2.60 -9.34
CA MET A 102 1.30 1.28 -9.25
C MET A 102 -0.15 1.26 -9.76
N MET A 103 -0.90 2.35 -9.56
CA MET A 103 -2.26 2.51 -10.08
C MET A 103 -2.24 2.55 -11.61
N GLY A 104 -1.38 3.39 -12.20
CA GLY A 104 -1.19 3.47 -13.65
C GLY A 104 -0.77 2.13 -14.25
N PHE A 105 0.20 1.44 -13.63
CA PHE A 105 0.61 0.11 -14.06
C PHE A 105 -0.53 -0.91 -14.04
N SER A 106 -1.36 -0.90 -13.00
CA SER A 106 -2.48 -1.84 -12.89
C SER A 106 -3.57 -1.58 -13.93
N GLU A 107 -3.89 -0.30 -14.20
CA GLU A 107 -4.86 0.09 -15.24
C GLU A 107 -4.33 -0.22 -16.65
N SER A 108 -3.07 0.09 -16.94
CA SER A 108 -2.43 -0.24 -18.23
C SER A 108 -2.39 -1.75 -18.45
N LEU A 109 -1.94 -2.53 -17.46
CA LEU A 109 -1.88 -3.98 -17.56
C LEU A 109 -3.27 -4.58 -17.76
N GLN A 110 -4.28 -4.04 -17.07
CA GLN A 110 -5.66 -4.45 -17.29
C GLN A 110 -6.12 -4.16 -18.72
N ALA A 111 -5.86 -2.97 -19.26
CA ALA A 111 -6.25 -2.60 -20.62
C ALA A 111 -5.60 -3.53 -21.67
N GLU A 112 -4.30 -3.79 -21.51
CA GLU A 112 -3.52 -4.67 -22.41
C GLU A 112 -3.97 -6.13 -22.36
N LEU A 113 -4.32 -6.65 -21.17
CA LEU A 113 -4.71 -8.06 -21.00
C LEU A 113 -6.21 -8.33 -21.19
N SER A 114 -7.06 -7.30 -21.16
CA SER A 114 -8.53 -7.44 -21.21
C SER A 114 -9.08 -7.75 -22.60
N TYR A 115 -8.42 -7.27 -23.67
CA TYR A 115 -8.93 -7.34 -25.04
C TYR A 115 -7.84 -7.81 -26.00
N GLY A 116 -8.10 -8.91 -26.74
CA GLY A 116 -7.14 -9.53 -27.67
C GLY A 116 -7.49 -10.98 -28.02
N SER A 117 -6.75 -11.59 -28.95
CA SER A 117 -7.04 -12.92 -29.54
C SER A 117 -6.99 -14.10 -28.56
N ALA A 118 -6.31 -13.95 -27.41
CA ALA A 118 -6.20 -15.02 -26.41
C ALA A 118 -6.86 -14.74 -25.04
N ARG A 119 -7.35 -13.50 -24.77
CA ARG A 119 -7.86 -13.04 -23.45
C ARG A 119 -7.00 -13.52 -22.26
N GLY A 120 -6.02 -12.71 -21.88
CA GLY A 120 -5.04 -13.04 -20.85
C GLY A 120 -5.56 -13.08 -19.39
N PRO A 121 -4.64 -13.12 -18.42
CA PRO A 121 -4.94 -13.08 -16.99
C PRO A 121 -5.82 -11.89 -16.61
N ARG A 122 -6.71 -12.06 -15.62
CA ARG A 122 -7.51 -10.94 -15.10
C ARG A 122 -6.73 -10.16 -14.05
N VAL A 123 -6.70 -8.84 -14.20
CA VAL A 123 -6.05 -7.91 -13.27
C VAL A 123 -7.10 -7.28 -12.34
N THR A 124 -6.88 -7.36 -11.04
CA THR A 124 -7.69 -6.70 -9.99
C THR A 124 -6.83 -5.68 -9.25
N THR A 125 -7.19 -4.40 -9.38
CA THR A 125 -6.61 -3.33 -8.57
C THR A 125 -7.30 -3.26 -7.22
N VAL A 126 -6.55 -3.40 -6.13
CA VAL A 126 -7.06 -3.19 -4.76
C VAL A 126 -6.69 -1.79 -4.31
N ILE A 127 -7.67 -1.00 -3.87
CA ILE A 127 -7.48 0.38 -3.38
C ILE A 127 -7.90 0.48 -1.91
N PRO A 128 -6.99 0.16 -0.97
CA PRO A 128 -7.29 0.30 0.46
C PRO A 128 -7.32 1.76 0.92
N GLY A 129 -8.32 2.10 1.72
CA GLY A 129 -8.22 3.23 2.66
C GLY A 129 -7.36 2.86 3.87
N PRO A 130 -7.37 3.68 4.94
CA PRO A 130 -6.69 3.34 6.19
C PRO A 130 -7.11 1.95 6.71
N MET A 131 -6.12 1.15 7.12
CA MET A 131 -6.34 -0.23 7.56
C MET A 131 -5.81 -0.45 8.97
N ARG A 132 -6.57 -1.23 9.74
CA ARG A 132 -6.13 -1.76 11.02
C ARG A 132 -5.33 -3.04 10.77
N THR A 133 -4.04 -2.87 10.56
CA THR A 133 -3.07 -3.96 10.36
C THR A 133 -2.04 -3.98 11.48
N GLY A 134 -1.24 -2.92 11.56
CA GLY A 134 0.03 -2.84 12.29
C GLY A 134 1.06 -1.96 11.56
N SER A 135 0.69 -1.44 10.38
CA SER A 135 1.46 -0.46 9.61
C SER A 135 1.99 0.71 10.43
N ILE A 136 1.29 1.13 11.49
CA ILE A 136 1.75 2.21 12.37
C ILE A 136 3.12 1.92 13.00
N TYR A 137 3.45 0.65 13.24
CA TYR A 137 4.74 0.21 13.79
C TYR A 137 5.78 -0.11 12.72
N ASN A 138 5.37 -0.29 11.47
CA ASN A 138 6.22 -0.74 10.37
C ASN A 138 6.43 0.32 9.29
N ALA A 139 5.75 1.45 9.40
CA ALA A 139 6.02 2.66 8.65
C ALA A 139 7.29 3.35 9.19
N GLU A 140 7.95 4.06 8.30
CA GLU A 140 9.12 4.89 8.54
C GLU A 140 8.67 6.35 8.73
N PHE A 141 9.12 7.01 9.79
CA PHE A 141 8.67 8.35 10.17
C PHE A 141 9.83 9.36 10.20
N GLY A 142 9.68 10.50 9.53
CA GLY A 142 10.66 11.60 9.50
C GLY A 142 10.15 12.88 10.20
N GLY A 143 10.96 13.94 10.23
CA GLY A 143 10.58 15.24 10.78
C GLY A 143 10.34 15.24 12.29
N ASP A 144 9.08 15.20 12.73
CA ASP A 144 8.72 14.90 14.13
C ASP A 144 8.12 13.49 14.27
N PRO A 145 8.95 12.42 14.31
CA PRO A 145 8.47 11.05 14.23
C PRO A 145 7.39 10.71 15.26
N ARG A 146 7.44 11.31 16.46
CA ARG A 146 6.44 11.06 17.51
C ARG A 146 5.08 11.64 17.17
N ARG A 147 5.04 12.84 16.60
CA ARG A 147 3.79 13.47 16.16
C ARG A 147 3.28 12.88 14.85
N GLU A 148 4.18 12.54 13.92
CA GLU A 148 3.85 11.82 12.69
C GLU A 148 3.21 10.46 13.00
N PHE A 149 3.81 9.68 13.91
CA PHE A 149 3.24 8.44 14.42
C PHE A 149 1.84 8.66 15.02
N GLY A 150 1.69 9.74 15.80
CA GLY A 150 0.43 10.08 16.45
C GLY A 150 -0.72 10.28 15.46
N TRP A 151 -0.57 11.17 14.47
CA TRP A 151 -1.65 11.44 13.52
C TRP A 151 -1.88 10.25 12.57
N PHE A 152 -0.82 9.59 12.09
CA PHE A 152 -0.95 8.44 11.20
C PHE A 152 -1.63 7.26 11.91
N GLY A 153 -1.29 7.06 13.18
CA GLY A 153 -1.95 6.11 14.07
C GLY A 153 -3.43 6.43 14.24
N LEU A 154 -3.77 7.70 14.49
CA LEU A 154 -5.17 8.13 14.63
C LEU A 154 -5.95 7.89 13.33
N ALA A 155 -5.41 8.30 12.19
CA ALA A 155 -6.01 8.08 10.88
C ALA A 155 -6.28 6.58 10.60
N SER A 156 -5.41 5.70 11.12
CA SER A 156 -5.54 4.25 11.02
C SER A 156 -6.46 3.62 12.08
N SER A 157 -6.91 4.39 13.08
CA SER A 157 -7.71 3.90 14.22
C SER A 157 -9.16 4.39 14.23
N ILE A 158 -9.52 5.42 13.46
CA ILE A 158 -10.89 5.97 13.44
C ILE A 158 -11.92 4.89 13.02
N PRO A 159 -12.93 4.60 13.85
CA PRO A 159 -14.01 3.69 13.50
C PRO A 159 -14.73 4.14 12.22
N LEU A 160 -15.24 3.19 11.43
CA LEU A 160 -15.92 3.39 10.13
C LEU A 160 -15.03 3.95 8.99
N ALA A 161 -14.02 4.76 9.30
CA ALA A 161 -13.03 5.23 8.33
C ALA A 161 -11.98 4.16 7.99
N THR A 162 -11.81 3.15 8.86
CA THR A 162 -10.79 2.12 8.77
C THR A 162 -11.38 0.71 8.61
N ILE A 163 -10.67 -0.18 7.91
CA ILE A 163 -11.07 -1.58 7.71
C ILE A 163 -10.09 -2.56 8.39
N ASP A 164 -10.63 -3.66 8.90
CA ASP A 164 -9.86 -4.78 9.45
C ASP A 164 -9.14 -5.60 8.36
N ALA A 165 -7.91 -6.06 8.66
CA ALA A 165 -7.07 -6.81 7.74
C ALA A 165 -7.73 -8.10 7.22
N ARG A 166 -8.39 -8.90 8.07
CA ARG A 166 -9.05 -10.15 7.64
C ARG A 166 -10.26 -9.86 6.76
N ARG A 167 -11.03 -8.82 7.08
CA ARG A 167 -12.16 -8.39 6.24
C ARG A 167 -11.68 -7.89 4.88
N ALA A 168 -10.59 -7.12 4.86
CA ALA A 168 -9.94 -6.67 3.62
C ALA A 168 -9.48 -7.86 2.77
N ALA A 169 -8.73 -8.80 3.34
CA ALA A 169 -8.25 -9.99 2.64
C ALA A 169 -9.39 -10.80 2.00
N ARG A 170 -10.50 -11.03 2.74
CA ARG A 170 -11.68 -11.71 2.20
C ARG A 170 -12.28 -10.99 0.98
N ARG A 171 -12.36 -9.65 1.03
CA ARG A 171 -12.87 -8.85 -0.10
C ARG A 171 -11.94 -8.87 -1.30
N VAL A 172 -10.63 -8.85 -1.08
CA VAL A 172 -9.62 -8.96 -2.15
C VAL A 172 -9.74 -10.31 -2.84
N VAL A 173 -9.78 -11.41 -2.07
CA VAL A 173 -9.91 -12.77 -2.63
C VAL A 173 -11.23 -12.92 -3.39
N ALA A 174 -12.35 -12.42 -2.86
CA ALA A 174 -13.63 -12.45 -3.55
C ALA A 174 -13.60 -11.67 -4.89
N ALA A 175 -13.06 -10.44 -4.87
CA ALA A 175 -12.93 -9.62 -6.06
C ALA A 175 -12.03 -10.25 -7.12
N ALA A 176 -10.90 -10.83 -6.70
CA ALA A 176 -10.00 -11.56 -7.57
C ALA A 176 -10.72 -12.78 -8.18
N ARG A 177 -11.40 -13.60 -7.37
CA ARG A 177 -12.14 -14.78 -7.86
C ARG A 177 -13.17 -14.41 -8.93
N GLU A 178 -13.96 -13.36 -8.68
CA GLU A 178 -14.97 -12.82 -9.58
C GLU A 178 -14.38 -12.10 -10.81
N GLY A 179 -13.07 -11.83 -10.81
CA GLY A 179 -12.40 -11.16 -11.91
C GLY A 179 -12.78 -9.69 -12.04
N ARG A 180 -13.08 -9.04 -10.90
CA ARG A 180 -13.38 -7.60 -10.84
C ARG A 180 -12.14 -6.81 -11.21
N ALA A 181 -12.34 -5.75 -11.99
CA ALA A 181 -11.28 -4.85 -12.38
C ALA A 181 -10.68 -4.09 -11.18
N GLU A 182 -11.54 -3.72 -10.23
CA GLU A 182 -11.16 -2.89 -9.08
C GLU A 182 -11.95 -3.31 -7.82
N VAL A 183 -11.31 -3.16 -6.65
CA VAL A 183 -11.97 -3.24 -5.35
C VAL A 183 -11.45 -2.16 -4.40
N LYS A 184 -12.33 -1.25 -4.01
CA LYS A 184 -12.05 -0.22 -2.98
C LYS A 184 -12.37 -0.77 -1.59
N LEU A 185 -11.46 -0.61 -0.64
CA LEU A 185 -11.63 -1.13 0.73
C LEU A 185 -11.80 0.00 1.74
N GLY A 186 -12.97 0.06 2.37
CA GLY A 186 -13.33 1.10 3.35
C GLY A 186 -14.16 2.22 2.73
N LEU A 187 -14.96 2.91 3.56
CA LEU A 187 -15.81 4.01 3.12
C LEU A 187 -14.98 5.21 2.66
N SER A 188 -13.92 5.52 3.40
CA SER A 188 -12.94 6.57 3.08
C SER A 188 -12.38 6.42 1.66
N SER A 189 -11.98 5.20 1.27
CA SER A 189 -11.48 4.93 -0.07
C SER A 189 -12.51 5.23 -1.16
N HIS A 190 -13.79 4.90 -0.94
CA HIS A 190 -14.86 5.21 -1.89
C HIS A 190 -15.09 6.71 -2.03
N LEU A 191 -15.29 7.40 -0.91
CA LEU A 191 -15.62 8.83 -0.89
C LEU A 191 -14.47 9.69 -1.44
N LEU A 192 -13.24 9.45 -0.99
CA LEU A 192 -12.08 10.23 -1.41
C LEU A 192 -11.73 9.99 -2.88
N SER A 193 -11.81 8.73 -3.35
CA SER A 193 -11.58 8.44 -4.77
C SER A 193 -12.61 9.13 -5.66
N TRP A 194 -13.88 9.15 -5.24
CA TRP A 194 -14.94 9.83 -5.98
C TRP A 194 -14.74 11.34 -5.99
N ALA A 195 -14.51 11.95 -4.83
CA ALA A 195 -14.29 13.40 -4.71
C ALA A 195 -13.09 13.87 -5.56
N HIS A 196 -11.98 13.13 -5.52
CA HIS A 196 -10.80 13.44 -6.32
C HIS A 196 -11.03 13.23 -7.81
N GLY A 197 -11.81 12.22 -8.20
CA GLY A 197 -12.17 12.00 -9.60
C GLY A 197 -13.05 13.10 -10.19
N VAL A 198 -13.94 13.69 -9.38
CA VAL A 198 -14.84 14.78 -9.81
C VAL A 198 -14.16 16.15 -9.78
N ALA A 199 -13.38 16.42 -8.73
CA ALA A 199 -12.75 17.73 -8.52
C ALA A 199 -11.32 17.59 -7.96
N PRO A 200 -10.36 17.19 -8.80
CA PRO A 200 -9.00 16.88 -8.34
C PRO A 200 -8.30 18.09 -7.75
N GLN A 201 -8.40 19.28 -8.37
CA GLN A 201 -7.76 20.50 -7.86
C GLN A 201 -8.38 20.96 -6.53
N MET A 202 -9.69 20.81 -6.35
CA MET A 202 -10.36 21.14 -5.08
C MET A 202 -9.89 20.18 -3.98
N THR A 203 -9.77 18.89 -4.29
CA THR A 203 -9.27 17.90 -3.34
C THR A 203 -7.83 18.21 -2.93
N VAL A 204 -6.96 18.59 -3.86
CA VAL A 204 -5.57 19.00 -3.56
C VAL A 204 -5.53 20.24 -2.67
N ARG A 205 -6.38 21.25 -2.92
CA ARG A 205 -6.48 22.45 -2.06
C ARG A 205 -6.92 22.09 -0.63
N LEU A 206 -7.92 21.21 -0.49
CA LEU A 206 -8.36 20.73 0.81
C LEU A 206 -7.24 19.96 1.53
N MET A 207 -6.48 19.14 0.82
CA MET A 207 -5.30 18.47 1.39
C MET A 207 -4.22 19.48 1.82
N GLY A 208 -4.08 20.62 1.13
CA GLY A 208 -3.25 21.73 1.58
C GLY A 208 -3.68 22.32 2.93
N LEU A 209 -4.99 22.42 3.17
CA LEU A 209 -5.53 22.84 4.48
C LEU A 209 -5.26 21.78 5.56
N VAL A 210 -5.38 20.50 5.22
CA VAL A 210 -5.02 19.40 6.14
C VAL A 210 -3.53 19.45 6.49
N ASN A 211 -2.66 19.73 5.51
CA ASN A 211 -1.22 19.86 5.73
C ASN A 211 -0.88 20.95 6.76
N ALA A 212 -1.66 22.05 6.80
CA ALA A 212 -1.45 23.12 7.78
C ALA A 212 -1.73 22.68 9.23
N LEU A 213 -2.43 21.55 9.44
CA LEU A 213 -2.71 20.96 10.75
C LEU A 213 -1.73 19.84 11.12
N LEU A 214 -0.85 19.43 10.20
CA LEU A 214 0.15 18.38 10.42
C LEU A 214 1.46 18.95 11.01
N PRO A 215 2.35 18.09 11.53
CA PRO A 215 3.60 18.56 12.12
C PRO A 215 4.46 19.38 11.14
N ALA A 216 5.05 20.47 11.62
CA ALA A 216 5.92 21.28 10.78
C ALA A 216 7.23 20.52 10.43
N PRO A 217 7.81 20.75 9.23
CA PRO A 217 9.10 20.19 8.87
C PRO A 217 10.20 20.59 9.85
N ARG A 218 11.17 19.71 10.08
CA ARG A 218 12.32 19.99 10.97
C ARG A 218 13.66 20.10 10.25
N GLY A 219 13.72 19.72 8.98
CA GLY A 219 14.96 19.63 8.21
C GLY A 219 15.88 18.49 8.71
N ALA A 220 15.32 17.50 9.42
CA ALA A 220 16.06 16.35 9.88
C ALA A 220 16.10 15.29 8.77
N ALA A 221 17.30 14.93 8.32
CA ALA A 221 17.47 13.93 7.27
C ALA A 221 17.38 12.51 7.84
N GLY A 222 16.33 11.79 7.44
CA GLY A 222 16.19 10.36 7.69
C GLY A 222 14.90 10.00 8.43
N THR A 223 14.59 8.71 8.37
CA THR A 223 13.37 8.17 8.96
C THR A 223 13.68 7.19 10.09
N THR A 224 12.73 7.03 11.00
CA THR A 224 12.78 6.06 12.09
C THR A 224 11.52 5.19 12.05
N ARG A 225 11.71 3.89 12.16
CA ARG A 225 10.59 2.95 12.13
C ARG A 225 9.69 3.11 13.35
N GLY A 226 8.38 3.03 13.15
CA GLY A 226 7.39 3.23 14.21
C GLY A 226 7.55 2.32 15.44
N ARG A 227 8.04 1.10 15.26
CA ARG A 227 8.33 0.14 16.35
C ARG A 227 9.50 0.54 17.23
N ASP A 228 10.43 1.34 16.71
CA ASP A 228 11.63 1.79 17.43
C ASP A 228 11.40 3.14 18.12
N LEU A 229 10.26 3.79 17.83
CA LEU A 229 9.84 5.01 18.50
C LEU A 229 9.35 4.71 19.92
N ARG A 230 9.68 5.61 20.87
CA ARG A 230 9.00 5.69 22.17
C ARG A 230 7.98 6.83 22.13
N ALA A 231 6.87 6.63 21.42
CA ALA A 231 5.84 7.65 21.26
C ALA A 231 4.74 7.49 22.33
N PRO A 232 4.35 8.55 23.05
CA PRO A 232 3.26 8.47 24.05
C PRO A 232 1.95 7.91 23.49
N ALA A 233 1.70 8.16 22.20
CA ALA A 233 0.51 7.67 21.50
C ALA A 233 0.43 6.13 21.42
N GLN A 234 1.55 5.40 21.51
CA GLN A 234 1.57 3.93 21.41
C GLN A 234 0.70 3.24 22.47
N GLY A 235 0.58 3.81 23.67
CA GLY A 235 -0.27 3.29 24.75
C GLY A 235 -1.66 3.95 24.82
N SER A 236 -1.99 4.87 23.91
CA SER A 236 -3.22 5.66 23.99
C SER A 236 -4.46 4.83 23.67
N ALA A 237 -5.54 5.08 24.41
CA ALA A 237 -6.86 4.52 24.12
C ALA A 237 -7.36 4.89 22.71
N LEU A 238 -6.91 6.03 22.17
CA LEU A 238 -7.27 6.46 20.81
C LEU A 238 -6.70 5.54 19.73
N LEU A 239 -5.58 4.85 20.00
CA LEU A 239 -4.96 3.90 19.07
C LEU A 239 -5.33 2.44 19.37
N ARG A 240 -6.22 2.19 20.35
CA ARG A 240 -6.57 0.85 20.84
C ARG A 240 -6.90 -0.12 19.70
N LEU A 241 -7.72 0.30 18.74
CA LEU A 241 -8.14 -0.54 17.63
C LEU A 241 -6.98 -0.93 16.70
N SER A 242 -6.04 -0.01 16.45
CA SER A 242 -4.85 -0.30 15.65
C SER A 242 -3.85 -1.16 16.40
N ASN A 243 -3.66 -0.92 17.70
CA ASN A 243 -2.77 -1.73 18.54
C ASN A 243 -3.27 -3.16 18.70
N GLU A 244 -4.57 -3.36 18.94
CA GLU A 244 -5.20 -4.68 18.97
C GLU A 244 -5.10 -5.40 17.63
N ALA A 245 -5.20 -4.67 16.51
CA ALA A 245 -4.97 -5.26 15.19
C ALA A 245 -3.50 -5.64 14.98
N ALA A 246 -2.56 -4.77 15.37
CA ALA A 246 -1.13 -5.03 15.29
C ALA A 246 -0.75 -6.32 16.04
N ARG A 247 -1.25 -6.49 17.27
CA ARG A 247 -1.06 -7.73 18.02
C ARG A 247 -1.65 -8.95 17.33
N ARG A 248 -2.90 -8.86 16.88
CA ARG A 248 -3.59 -9.97 16.18
C ARG A 248 -2.91 -10.39 14.87
N ASN A 249 -2.20 -9.47 14.23
CA ASN A 249 -1.51 -9.71 12.96
C ASN A 249 -0.01 -9.99 13.14
N ASN A 250 0.51 -10.06 14.38
CA ASN A 250 1.93 -10.21 14.68
C ASN A 250 2.82 -9.08 14.11
N GLU A 251 2.28 -7.86 14.12
CA GLU A 251 2.91 -6.65 13.56
C GLU A 251 3.33 -5.64 14.66
N ALA A 252 2.94 -5.89 15.91
CA ALA A 252 3.32 -5.06 17.05
C ALA A 252 4.74 -5.43 17.55
N PRO A 253 5.52 -4.46 18.08
CA PRO A 253 6.76 -4.79 18.79
C PRO A 253 6.47 -5.66 20.02
N PRO A 254 7.42 -6.51 20.47
CA PRO A 254 7.24 -7.38 21.62
C PRO A 254 6.79 -6.65 22.90
N GLU A 255 7.22 -5.39 23.05
CA GLU A 255 6.86 -4.54 24.19
C GLU A 255 5.41 -4.03 24.16
N ALA A 256 4.82 -3.90 22.96
CA ALA A 256 3.40 -3.52 22.78
C ALA A 256 2.44 -4.73 22.80
N ALA A 257 2.98 -5.94 23.00
CA ALA A 257 2.24 -7.18 23.13
C ALA A 257 1.74 -7.47 24.56
N ARG A 258 2.15 -6.67 25.54
CA ARG A 258 1.64 -6.69 26.93
C ARG A 258 0.49 -5.70 27.11
#